data_AF-A0ABC8S0X3-F1
#
_entry.id   AF-A0ABC8S0X3-F1
#
_cell.length_a   1.000
_cell.length_b   1.000
_cell.length_c   1.000
_cell.angle_alpha   90.00
_cell.angle_beta   90.00
_cell.angle_gamma   90.00
#
_symmetry.space_group_name_H-M   'P 1'
#
loop_
_entity.id
_entity.type
_entity.pdbx_description
1 polymer ?
#
loop_
_entity_poly.entity_id
_entity_poly.type
_entity_poly.pdbx_seq_one_letter_code
_entity_poly.pdbx_strand_id
1 'polypeptide(L)'
;MKTDKVDVVQRRVNLMEKEGVNFVVYVNVGKDPFYSLDRLRQENDAIVLADLPVPGRELTGVHFDMEFLHANTKSLLDSNHQDGKYISAKGKKVVVIGGGDTGTDCIGTSIRHSCSSIVNLELLPEPPRTRAPGNPWPQWPRIFRIDYGHQEAAAKFGKDPKSYEVLTKRFVGDENGVVKGLEVVHVHWEKDARGSFNLRKLRALRR
;
A
#
# COMPACT_ATOMS: atom_id res chain seq x y z
N MET A 1 -0.80 -18.95 2.78
CA MET A 1 -0.40 -18.02 1.69
C MET A 1 -1.66 -17.65 0.91
N LYS A 2 -1.94 -16.37 0.67
CA LYS A 2 -3.22 -15.88 0.09
C LYS A 2 -3.40 -16.21 -1.40
N THR A 3 -2.30 -16.35 -2.13
CA THR A 3 -2.32 -16.62 -3.58
C THR A 3 -1.12 -17.46 -3.97
N ASP A 4 -1.39 -18.54 -4.72
CA ASP A 4 -0.37 -19.42 -5.29
C ASP A 4 0.49 -18.67 -6.32
N LYS A 5 1.81 -18.76 -6.16
CA LYS A 5 2.76 -18.03 -7.03
C LYS A 5 3.07 -18.78 -8.33
N VAL A 6 3.02 -20.11 -8.30
CA VAL A 6 3.38 -20.95 -9.43
C VAL A 6 2.19 -21.08 -10.38
N ASP A 7 1.02 -21.45 -9.86
CA ASP A 7 -0.11 -21.78 -10.75
C ASP A 7 -0.97 -20.57 -11.12
N VAL A 8 -1.09 -19.59 -10.22
CA VAL A 8 -1.97 -18.43 -10.43
C VAL A 8 -1.21 -17.23 -10.97
N VAL A 9 -0.12 -16.82 -10.30
CA VAL A 9 0.65 -15.64 -10.72
C VAL A 9 1.37 -15.89 -12.04
N GLN A 10 2.13 -16.98 -12.18
CA GLN A 10 2.86 -17.27 -13.41
C GLN A 10 1.93 -17.37 -14.62
N ARG A 11 0.76 -18.00 -14.46
CA ARG A 11 -0.24 -18.07 -15.53
C ARG A 11 -0.65 -16.68 -16.04
N ARG A 12 -0.81 -15.69 -15.15
CA ARG A 12 -1.17 -14.32 -15.55
C ARG A 12 0.01 -13.58 -16.19
N VAL A 13 1.23 -13.79 -15.70
CA VAL A 13 2.46 -13.26 -16.33
C VAL A 13 2.58 -13.79 -17.76
N ASN A 14 2.49 -15.11 -17.95
CA ASN A 14 2.57 -15.75 -19.25
C ASN A 14 1.49 -15.25 -20.23
N LEU A 15 0.30 -14.90 -19.73
CA LEU A 15 -0.75 -14.33 -20.56
C LEU A 15 -0.37 -12.92 -21.05
N MET A 16 0.15 -12.06 -20.16
CA MET A 16 0.61 -10.72 -20.53
C MET A 16 1.78 -10.78 -21.50
N GLU A 17 2.71 -11.72 -21.32
CA GLU A 17 3.79 -11.97 -22.29
C GLU A 17 3.25 -12.35 -23.68
N LYS A 18 2.25 -13.24 -23.74
CA LYS A 18 1.56 -13.61 -24.99
C LYS A 18 0.80 -12.44 -25.61
N GLU A 19 0.34 -11.49 -24.81
CA GLU A 19 -0.27 -10.24 -25.27
C GLU A 19 0.78 -9.20 -25.74
N GLY A 20 2.08 -9.52 -25.66
CA GLY A 20 3.18 -8.69 -26.15
C GLY A 20 3.86 -7.83 -25.09
N VAL A 21 3.53 -8.00 -23.81
CA VAL A 21 4.20 -7.28 -22.70
C VAL A 21 5.57 -7.90 -22.46
N ASN A 22 6.63 -7.09 -22.59
CA ASN A 22 7.99 -7.51 -22.29
C ASN A 22 8.35 -7.25 -20.81
N PHE A 23 8.60 -8.30 -20.04
CA PHE A 23 9.05 -8.19 -18.65
C PHE A 23 10.57 -8.22 -18.55
N VAL A 24 11.17 -7.07 -18.26
CA VAL A 24 12.59 -6.96 -17.94
C VAL A 24 12.76 -7.00 -16.43
N VAL A 25 13.25 -8.13 -15.91
CA VAL A 25 13.47 -8.35 -14.47
C VAL A 25 14.94 -8.13 -14.07
N TYR A 26 15.21 -8.04 -12.75
CA TYR A 26 16.53 -7.77 -12.18
C TYR A 26 17.18 -6.44 -12.59
N VAL A 27 16.38 -5.47 -13.05
CA VAL A 27 16.84 -4.14 -13.44
C VAL A 27 16.42 -3.10 -12.42
N ASN A 28 17.31 -2.14 -12.14
CA ASN A 28 17.03 -0.97 -11.32
C ASN A 28 17.14 0.29 -12.18
N VAL A 29 15.98 0.87 -12.55
CA VAL A 29 15.91 2.04 -13.45
C VAL A 29 16.68 3.22 -12.87
N GLY A 30 17.55 3.81 -13.70
CA GLY A 30 18.42 4.92 -13.33
C GLY A 30 19.71 4.54 -12.60
N LYS A 31 19.85 3.30 -12.10
CA LYS A 31 21.13 2.76 -11.59
C LYS A 31 21.81 1.84 -12.59
N ASP A 32 21.02 1.05 -13.31
CA ASP A 32 21.51 0.23 -14.39
C ASP A 32 21.84 1.12 -15.61
N PRO A 33 23.09 1.12 -16.11
CA PRO A 33 23.48 1.96 -17.24
C PRO A 33 22.70 1.66 -18.52
N PHE A 34 22.16 0.45 -18.68
CA PHE A 34 21.33 0.09 -19.82
C PHE A 34 19.89 0.59 -19.70
N TYR A 35 19.43 1.00 -18.51
CA TYR A 35 18.06 1.45 -18.27
C TYR A 35 18.04 2.81 -17.58
N SER A 36 18.73 3.79 -18.18
CA SER A 36 18.69 5.18 -17.76
C SER A 36 17.34 5.84 -18.11
N LEU A 37 16.93 6.84 -17.32
CA LEU A 37 15.69 7.59 -17.58
C LEU A 37 15.71 8.29 -18.94
N ASP A 38 16.85 8.83 -19.36
CA ASP A 38 16.97 9.54 -20.65
C ASP A 38 16.83 8.59 -21.82
N ARG A 39 17.43 7.39 -21.73
CA ARG A 39 17.25 6.35 -22.74
C ARG A 39 15.79 5.92 -22.82
N LEU A 40 15.17 5.63 -21.68
CA LEU A 40 13.75 5.26 -21.65
C LEU A 40 12.86 6.33 -22.26
N ARG A 41 13.18 7.62 -22.07
CA ARG A 41 12.43 8.75 -22.68
C ARG A 41 12.62 8.84 -24.19
N GLN A 42 13.78 8.47 -24.70
CA GLN A 42 14.07 8.48 -26.13
C GLN A 42 13.44 7.29 -26.85
N GLU A 43 13.42 6.12 -26.20
CA GLU A 43 12.97 4.86 -26.81
C GLU A 43 11.47 4.59 -26.68
N ASN A 44 10.73 5.39 -25.88
CA ASN A 44 9.32 5.16 -25.61
C ASN A 44 8.49 6.44 -25.77
N ASP A 45 7.31 6.32 -26.36
CA ASP A 45 6.37 7.44 -26.52
C ASP A 45 5.80 7.94 -25.19
N ALA A 46 5.76 7.07 -24.17
CA ALA A 46 5.26 7.38 -22.84
C ALA A 46 5.99 6.59 -21.76
N ILE A 47 6.12 7.21 -20.57
CA ILE A 47 6.67 6.58 -19.37
C ILE A 47 5.71 6.81 -18.21
N VAL A 48 5.39 5.76 -17.48
CA VAL A 48 4.65 5.84 -16.22
C VAL A 48 5.62 5.63 -15.06
N LEU A 49 5.88 6.70 -14.29
CA LEU A 49 6.62 6.61 -13.04
C LEU A 49 5.64 6.54 -11.87
N ALA A 50 5.64 5.42 -11.16
CA ALA A 50 4.80 5.21 -9.99
C ALA A 50 5.61 5.44 -8.70
N ASP A 51 5.90 6.70 -8.37
CA ASP A 51 6.46 7.10 -7.08
C ASP A 51 5.52 8.05 -6.35
N LEU A 52 5.46 7.94 -5.03
CA LEU A 52 4.72 8.83 -4.15
C LEU A 52 5.70 9.52 -3.20
N PRO A 53 6.22 10.71 -3.55
CA PRO A 53 7.09 11.45 -2.66
C PRO A 53 6.29 11.98 -1.46
N VAL A 54 6.67 11.54 -0.27
CA VAL A 54 6.13 12.03 1.01
C VAL A 54 7.32 12.43 1.89
N PRO A 55 7.43 13.69 2.36
CA PRO A 55 8.53 14.11 3.21
C PRO A 55 8.63 13.27 4.49
N GLY A 56 9.85 12.91 4.89
CA GLY A 56 10.10 12.07 6.07
C GLY A 56 9.97 10.57 5.81
N ARG A 57 9.79 10.13 4.56
CA ARG A 57 9.70 8.70 4.20
C ARG A 57 11.00 7.92 4.44
N GLU A 58 12.10 8.65 4.59
CA GLU A 58 13.44 8.15 4.91
C GLU A 58 13.66 7.90 6.42
N LEU A 59 12.72 8.31 7.28
CA LEU A 59 12.83 8.12 8.73
C LEU A 59 12.82 6.64 9.11
N THR A 60 13.63 6.30 10.12
CA THR A 60 13.66 4.94 10.67
C THR A 60 12.26 4.58 11.21
N GLY A 61 11.74 3.41 10.80
CA GLY A 61 10.41 2.93 11.16
C GLY A 61 9.32 3.24 10.13
N VAL A 62 9.63 3.98 9.07
CA VAL A 62 8.81 4.02 7.85
C VAL A 62 9.30 2.91 6.92
N HIS A 63 8.41 1.97 6.59
CA HIS A 63 8.72 0.83 5.73
C HIS A 63 7.78 0.78 4.55
N PHE A 64 8.32 0.46 3.37
CA PHE A 64 7.49 0.12 2.22
C PHE A 64 6.81 -1.24 2.45
N ASP A 65 5.61 -1.40 1.90
CA ASP A 65 4.83 -2.63 2.01
C ASP A 65 5.61 -3.86 1.54
N MET A 66 6.29 -3.76 0.40
CA MET A 66 7.08 -4.84 -0.17
C MET A 66 8.30 -5.17 0.67
N GLU A 67 8.96 -4.18 1.28
CA GLU A 67 10.07 -4.41 2.21
C GLU A 67 9.58 -5.19 3.44
N PHE A 68 8.49 -4.74 4.04
CA PHE A 68 7.89 -5.36 5.22
C PHE A 68 7.38 -6.77 4.94
N LEU A 69 6.54 -6.95 3.92
CA LEU A 69 5.87 -8.22 3.63
C LEU A 69 6.82 -9.25 3.03
N HIS A 70 7.78 -8.86 2.20
CA HIS A 70 8.74 -9.79 1.61
C HIS A 70 9.66 -10.39 2.68
N ALA A 71 10.26 -9.54 3.52
CA ALA A 71 11.13 -10.01 4.60
C ALA A 71 10.37 -10.92 5.57
N ASN A 72 9.13 -10.56 5.91
CA ASN A 72 8.28 -11.39 6.76
C ASN A 72 7.91 -12.73 6.13
N THR A 73 7.46 -12.73 4.88
CA THR A 73 7.10 -13.98 4.18
C THR A 73 8.31 -14.90 4.06
N LYS A 74 9.47 -14.35 3.70
CA LYS A 74 10.72 -15.12 3.57
C LYS A 74 11.14 -15.72 4.91
N SER A 75 11.26 -14.91 5.95
CA SER A 75 11.66 -15.35 7.29
C SER A 75 10.69 -16.39 7.87
N LEU A 76 9.38 -16.24 7.63
CA LEU A 76 8.37 -17.22 8.03
C LEU A 76 8.55 -18.56 7.31
N LEU A 77 8.72 -18.56 5.99
CA LEU A 77 8.82 -19.78 5.20
C LEU A 77 10.16 -20.50 5.43
N ASP A 78 11.25 -19.76 5.56
CA ASP A 78 12.60 -20.33 5.67
C ASP A 78 12.91 -20.78 7.10
N SER A 79 12.36 -20.11 8.11
CA SER A 79 12.79 -20.32 9.51
C SER A 79 11.68 -20.20 10.55
N ASN A 80 10.42 -20.04 10.15
CA ASN A 80 9.33 -19.73 11.06
C ASN A 80 9.66 -18.53 11.98
N HIS A 81 10.28 -17.48 11.41
CA HIS A 81 10.75 -16.29 12.11
C HIS A 81 11.88 -16.48 13.13
N GLN A 82 12.47 -17.67 13.23
CA GLN A 82 13.56 -17.94 14.18
C GLN A 82 14.88 -17.27 13.77
N ASP A 83 15.05 -16.94 12.49
CA ASP A 83 16.25 -16.24 12.01
C ASP A 83 16.29 -14.74 12.37
N GLY A 84 15.17 -14.18 12.83
CA GLY A 84 15.04 -12.76 13.17
C GLY A 84 15.16 -11.81 11.95
N LYS A 85 15.19 -12.32 10.72
CA LYS A 85 15.42 -11.54 9.49
C LYS A 85 14.12 -10.95 8.94
N TYR A 86 13.36 -10.28 9.79
CA TYR A 86 12.11 -9.63 9.43
C TYR A 86 11.88 -8.35 10.23
N ILE A 87 11.05 -7.47 9.70
CA ILE A 87 10.64 -6.26 10.40
C ILE A 87 9.50 -6.62 11.36
N SER A 88 9.75 -6.45 12.65
CA SER A 88 8.78 -6.79 13.70
C SER A 88 7.91 -5.60 14.09
N ALA A 89 6.60 -5.84 14.15
CA ALA A 89 5.62 -4.87 14.65
C ALA A 89 5.28 -5.07 16.14
N LYS A 90 5.97 -5.97 16.83
CA LYS A 90 5.67 -6.35 18.22
C LYS A 90 5.70 -5.15 19.16
N GLY A 91 4.60 -4.93 19.87
CA GLY A 91 4.44 -3.82 20.82
C GLY A 91 4.34 -2.42 20.18
N LYS A 92 4.45 -2.29 18.85
CA LYS A 92 4.44 -0.99 18.16
C LYS A 92 3.02 -0.49 17.90
N LYS A 93 2.87 0.83 17.84
CA LYS A 93 1.67 1.48 17.27
C LYS A 93 1.87 1.57 15.76
N VAL A 94 1.01 0.90 15.00
CA VAL A 94 1.19 0.73 13.55
C VAL A 94 0.22 1.62 12.79
N VAL A 95 0.73 2.31 11.78
CA VAL A 95 -0.09 3.06 10.81
C VAL A 95 0.16 2.46 9.43
N VAL A 96 -0.88 1.92 8.81
CA VAL A 96 -0.84 1.40 7.44
C VAL A 96 -1.44 2.44 6.50
N ILE A 97 -0.70 2.89 5.50
CA ILE A 97 -1.16 3.90 4.54
C ILE A 97 -1.51 3.19 3.22
N GLY A 98 -2.75 3.35 2.77
CA GLY A 98 -3.35 2.67 1.62
C GLY A 98 -4.35 1.59 2.04
N GLY A 99 -5.53 1.55 1.43
CA GLY A 99 -6.62 0.62 1.74
C GLY A 99 -6.82 -0.49 0.71
N GLY A 100 -5.77 -0.80 -0.05
CA GLY A 100 -5.74 -1.95 -0.96
C GLY A 100 -5.49 -3.29 -0.25
N ASP A 101 -5.37 -4.34 -1.06
CA ASP A 101 -5.10 -5.71 -0.60
C ASP A 101 -3.79 -5.80 0.20
N THR A 102 -2.74 -5.15 -0.29
CA THR A 102 -1.44 -5.10 0.38
C THR A 102 -1.52 -4.45 1.76
N GLY A 103 -2.35 -3.41 1.92
CA GLY A 103 -2.60 -2.78 3.22
C GLY A 103 -3.25 -3.77 4.20
N THR A 104 -4.19 -4.59 3.72
CA THR A 104 -4.80 -5.66 4.52
C THR A 104 -3.75 -6.69 4.98
N ASP A 105 -2.82 -7.07 4.11
CA ASP A 105 -1.73 -8.00 4.44
C ASP A 105 -0.77 -7.43 5.49
N CYS A 106 -0.46 -6.13 5.40
CA CYS A 106 0.31 -5.40 6.42
C CYS A 106 -0.42 -5.38 7.77
N ILE A 107 -1.75 -5.20 7.77
CA ILE A 107 -2.59 -5.23 8.97
C ILE A 107 -2.52 -6.61 9.64
N GLY A 108 -2.83 -7.68 8.90
CA GLY A 108 -2.83 -9.04 9.43
C GLY A 108 -1.46 -9.46 9.97
N THR A 109 -0.39 -9.18 9.23
CA THR A 109 0.99 -9.45 9.66
C THR A 109 1.33 -8.71 10.95
N SER A 110 1.00 -7.42 11.03
CA SER A 110 1.26 -6.60 12.22
C SER A 110 0.49 -7.08 13.46
N ILE A 111 -0.75 -7.55 13.27
CA ILE A 111 -1.57 -8.13 14.33
C ILE A 111 -0.95 -9.41 14.87
N ARG A 112 -0.49 -10.30 13.99
CA ARG A 112 0.16 -11.57 14.34
C ARG A 112 1.50 -11.37 15.04
N HIS A 113 2.23 -10.31 14.72
CA HIS A 113 3.40 -9.88 15.49
C HIS A 113 3.06 -9.32 16.88
N SER A 114 1.79 -9.15 17.22
CA SER A 114 1.33 -8.52 18.45
C SER A 114 1.68 -7.03 18.55
N CYS A 115 1.35 -6.25 17.51
CA CYS A 115 1.31 -4.79 17.62
C CYS A 115 0.33 -4.33 18.73
N SER A 116 0.61 -3.16 19.31
CA SER A 116 -0.17 -2.60 20.43
C SER A 116 -1.41 -1.83 19.95
N SER A 117 -1.38 -1.26 18.76
CA SER A 117 -2.53 -0.65 18.10
C SER A 117 -2.30 -0.58 16.60
N ILE A 118 -3.39 -0.48 15.82
CA ILE A 118 -3.31 -0.32 14.37
C ILE A 118 -4.37 0.66 13.85
N VAL A 119 -3.95 1.52 12.92
CA VAL A 119 -4.83 2.40 12.14
C VAL A 119 -4.48 2.25 10.67
N ASN A 120 -5.49 2.20 9.81
CA ASN A 120 -5.30 2.19 8.36
C ASN A 120 -5.87 3.48 7.75
N LEU A 121 -5.07 4.19 6.98
CA LEU A 121 -5.45 5.45 6.34
C LEU A 121 -5.67 5.22 4.85
N GLU A 122 -6.90 5.47 4.39
CA GLU A 122 -7.29 5.42 2.99
C GLU A 122 -7.56 6.85 2.49
N LEU A 123 -6.97 7.17 1.34
CA LEU A 123 -7.09 8.48 0.70
C LEU A 123 -8.49 8.65 0.08
N LEU A 124 -9.06 7.58 -0.43
CA LEU A 124 -10.34 7.58 -1.13
C LEU A 124 -11.53 7.57 -0.15
N PRO A 125 -12.73 7.95 -0.63
CA PRO A 125 -13.96 7.81 0.15
C PRO A 125 -14.29 6.34 0.44
N GLU A 126 -15.10 6.11 1.48
CA GLU A 126 -15.65 4.80 1.74
C GLU A 126 -16.43 4.31 0.50
N PRO A 127 -16.08 3.15 -0.09
CA PRO A 127 -16.80 2.64 -1.24
C PRO A 127 -18.26 2.30 -0.87
N PRO A 128 -19.20 2.35 -1.84
CA PRO A 128 -20.60 1.99 -1.58
C PRO A 128 -20.75 0.50 -1.25
N ARG A 129 -21.84 0.14 -0.55
CA ARG A 129 -22.13 -1.27 -0.21
C ARG A 129 -22.42 -2.13 -1.43
N THR A 130 -22.95 -1.54 -2.50
CA THR A 130 -23.32 -2.20 -3.76
C THR A 130 -22.69 -1.48 -4.96
N ARG A 131 -22.59 -2.19 -6.09
CA ARG A 131 -21.97 -1.66 -7.32
C ARG A 131 -22.80 -0.46 -7.82
N ALA A 132 -22.17 0.72 -7.91
CA ALA A 132 -22.82 1.92 -8.41
C ALA A 132 -23.06 1.86 -9.93
N PRO A 133 -24.08 2.55 -10.48
CA PRO A 133 -24.36 2.59 -11.93
C PRO A 133 -23.16 3.00 -12.79
N GLY A 134 -22.29 3.88 -12.26
CA GLY A 134 -21.06 4.33 -12.94
C GLY A 134 -19.87 3.38 -12.90
N ASN A 135 -20.03 2.15 -12.40
CA ASN A 135 -18.99 1.12 -12.37
C ASN A 135 -19.55 -0.22 -12.91
N PRO A 136 -19.92 -0.30 -14.20
CA PRO A 136 -20.55 -1.48 -14.78
C PRO A 136 -19.54 -2.62 -14.98
N TRP A 137 -20.05 -3.85 -15.16
CA TRP A 137 -19.24 -4.96 -15.65
C TRP A 137 -18.74 -4.64 -17.08
N PRO A 138 -17.49 -5.00 -17.46
CA PRO A 138 -16.53 -5.87 -16.79
C PRO A 138 -15.56 -5.18 -15.81
N GLN A 139 -15.78 -3.91 -15.45
CA GLN A 139 -14.89 -3.23 -14.51
C GLN A 139 -14.90 -3.91 -13.14
N TRP A 140 -13.75 -3.87 -12.46
CA TRP A 140 -13.64 -4.34 -11.09
C TRP A 140 -14.64 -3.58 -10.19
N PRO A 141 -15.45 -4.28 -9.38
CA PRO A 141 -16.45 -3.65 -8.53
C PRO A 141 -15.78 -2.84 -7.43
N ARG A 142 -16.05 -1.53 -7.42
CA ARG A 142 -15.67 -0.60 -6.34
C ARG A 142 -16.74 -0.62 -5.27
N ILE A 143 -16.71 -1.64 -4.42
CA ILE A 143 -17.66 -1.84 -3.32
C ILE A 143 -16.93 -1.97 -2.00
N PHE A 144 -17.62 -1.65 -0.89
CA PHE A 144 -17.08 -1.81 0.43
C PHE A 144 -16.81 -3.30 0.70
N ARG A 145 -15.60 -3.61 1.16
CA ARG A 145 -15.19 -4.96 1.50
C ARG A 145 -14.54 -4.97 2.86
N ILE A 146 -14.90 -5.99 3.64
CA ILE A 146 -14.16 -6.38 4.83
C ILE A 146 -13.36 -7.60 4.42
N ASP A 147 -12.06 -7.55 4.67
CA ASP A 147 -11.13 -8.64 4.36
C ASP A 147 -10.51 -9.11 5.69
N TYR A 148 -9.80 -10.23 5.69
CA TYR A 148 -9.36 -10.94 6.89
C TYR A 148 -8.60 -10.03 7.87
N GLY A 149 -7.69 -9.17 7.39
CA GLY A 149 -6.93 -8.26 8.25
C GLY A 149 -7.83 -7.24 8.94
N HIS A 150 -8.90 -6.78 8.28
CA HIS A 150 -9.90 -5.91 8.89
C HIS A 150 -10.71 -6.63 9.96
N GLN A 151 -11.07 -7.90 9.72
CA GLN A 151 -11.79 -8.72 10.69
C GLN A 151 -10.94 -9.03 11.92
N GLU A 152 -9.67 -9.41 11.72
CA GLU A 152 -8.70 -9.65 12.80
C GLU A 152 -8.49 -8.37 13.63
N ALA A 153 -8.38 -7.21 12.97
CA ALA A 153 -8.25 -5.93 13.66
C ALA A 153 -9.49 -5.60 14.50
N ALA A 154 -10.70 -5.80 13.94
CA ALA A 154 -11.95 -5.58 14.65
C ALA A 154 -12.11 -6.54 15.83
N ALA A 155 -11.77 -7.81 15.67
CA ALA A 155 -11.80 -8.80 16.74
C ALA A 155 -10.82 -8.48 17.87
N LYS A 156 -9.60 -8.02 17.54
CA LYS A 156 -8.55 -7.72 18.52
C LYS A 156 -8.71 -6.36 19.21
N PHE A 157 -9.10 -5.33 18.47
CA PHE A 157 -9.11 -3.93 18.93
C PHE A 157 -10.52 -3.33 19.04
N GLY A 158 -11.57 -4.11 18.76
CA GLY A 158 -12.98 -3.72 18.94
C GLY A 158 -13.55 -2.83 17.84
N LYS A 159 -12.81 -2.54 16.75
CA LYS A 159 -13.30 -1.71 15.64
C LYS A 159 -12.54 -1.95 14.33
N ASP A 160 -13.17 -1.61 13.21
CA ASP A 160 -12.50 -1.55 11.91
C ASP A 160 -11.35 -0.52 11.95
N PRO A 161 -10.14 -0.87 11.48
CA PRO A 161 -8.98 0.03 11.55
C PRO A 161 -9.02 1.15 10.50
N LYS A 162 -9.88 1.06 9.47
CA LYS A 162 -9.88 1.98 8.32
C LYS A 162 -10.41 3.36 8.69
N SER A 163 -9.71 4.38 8.23
CA SER A 163 -10.12 5.79 8.20
C SER A 163 -10.06 6.26 6.75
N TYR A 164 -11.20 6.68 6.21
CA TYR A 164 -11.35 7.13 4.83
C TYR A 164 -11.12 8.63 4.68
N GLU A 165 -10.85 9.04 3.44
CA GLU A 165 -10.57 10.43 3.08
C GLU A 165 -9.49 11.08 3.95
N VAL A 166 -8.38 10.37 4.17
CA VAL A 166 -7.22 10.86 4.92
C VAL A 166 -6.00 10.91 4.01
N LEU A 167 -5.42 12.09 3.85
CA LEU A 167 -4.18 12.31 3.09
C LEU A 167 -3.00 12.55 4.04
N THR A 168 -2.00 11.69 3.97
CA THR A 168 -0.71 11.89 4.65
C THR A 168 0.06 13.05 4.00
N LYS A 169 0.52 14.00 4.83
CA LYS A 169 1.31 15.16 4.39
C LYS A 169 2.79 14.94 4.53
N ARG A 170 3.21 14.42 5.67
CA ARG A 170 4.60 14.12 5.99
C ARG A 170 4.68 13.21 7.21
N PHE A 171 5.79 12.49 7.31
CA PHE A 171 6.19 11.83 8.54
C PHE A 171 6.94 12.81 9.43
N VAL A 172 6.82 12.63 10.74
CA VAL A 172 7.50 13.46 11.74
C VAL A 172 8.46 12.58 12.52
N GLY A 173 9.74 12.95 12.52
CA GLY A 173 10.79 12.27 13.26
C GLY A 173 11.00 12.81 14.67
N ASP A 174 11.61 12.01 15.53
CA ASP A 174 12.29 12.47 16.74
C ASP A 174 13.71 12.98 16.44
N GLU A 175 14.44 13.35 17.48
CA GLU A 175 15.82 13.84 17.41
C GLU A 175 16.83 12.78 16.93
N ASN A 176 16.46 11.50 16.95
CA ASN A 176 17.29 10.38 16.50
C ASN A 176 16.93 9.92 15.07
N GLY A 177 16.02 10.62 14.39
CA GLY A 177 15.57 10.25 13.04
C GLY A 177 14.61 9.05 13.00
N VAL A 178 13.98 8.72 14.12
CA VAL A 178 12.95 7.67 14.21
C VAL A 178 11.57 8.30 14.07
N VAL A 179 10.69 7.68 13.28
CA VAL A 179 9.32 8.17 13.12
C VAL A 179 8.58 8.17 14.47
N LYS A 180 8.02 9.32 14.85
CA LYS A 180 7.20 9.50 16.06
C LYS A 180 5.73 9.77 15.77
N GLY A 181 5.39 10.12 14.53
CA GLY A 181 4.02 10.41 14.10
C GLY A 181 3.95 10.87 12.66
N LEU A 182 2.77 11.31 12.24
CA LEU A 182 2.55 11.82 10.88
C LEU A 182 1.55 12.98 10.88
N GLU A 183 1.76 13.94 9.99
CA GLU A 183 0.77 14.98 9.76
C GLU A 183 -0.20 14.51 8.68
N VAL A 184 -1.49 14.60 8.97
CA VAL A 184 -2.55 14.19 8.06
C VAL A 184 -3.54 15.33 7.83
N VAL A 185 -4.28 15.24 6.74
CA VAL A 185 -5.39 16.15 6.47
C VAL A 185 -6.59 15.32 6.04
N HIS A 186 -7.77 15.66 6.55
CA HIS A 186 -8.98 15.12 5.96
C HIS A 186 -9.17 15.73 4.58
N VAL A 187 -9.56 14.91 3.62
CA VAL A 187 -9.87 15.37 2.28
C VAL A 187 -11.33 15.09 1.99
N HIS A 188 -11.82 15.63 0.89
CA HIS A 188 -13.08 15.25 0.31
C HIS A 188 -12.90 15.17 -1.19
N TRP A 189 -13.45 14.12 -1.79
CA TRP A 189 -13.40 13.93 -3.23
C TRP A 189 -14.71 14.37 -3.87
N GLU A 190 -14.64 15.40 -4.70
CA GLU A 190 -15.78 15.94 -5.43
C GLU A 190 -15.59 15.64 -6.93
N LYS A 191 -16.67 15.27 -7.62
CA LYS A 191 -16.67 15.23 -9.09
C LYS A 191 -17.03 16.61 -9.61
N ASP A 192 -16.23 17.17 -10.50
CA ASP A 192 -16.61 18.37 -11.22
C ASP A 192 -17.64 18.08 -12.33
N ALA A 193 -18.16 19.14 -12.95
CA ALA A 193 -19.12 19.07 -14.04
C ALA A 193 -18.61 18.31 -15.28
N ARG A 194 -17.29 18.08 -15.40
CA ARG A 194 -16.66 17.32 -16.48
C ARG A 194 -16.41 15.86 -16.10
N GLY A 195 -16.79 15.46 -14.88
CA GLY A 195 -16.60 14.10 -14.35
C GLY A 195 -15.22 13.85 -13.76
N SER A 196 -14.34 14.85 -13.70
CA SER A 196 -13.02 14.71 -13.10
C SER A 196 -13.13 14.70 -11.58
N PHE A 197 -12.38 13.79 -10.95
CA PHE A 197 -12.30 13.69 -9.49
C PHE A 197 -11.28 14.70 -8.95
N ASN A 198 -11.76 15.70 -8.22
CA ASN A 198 -10.94 16.72 -7.60
C ASN A 198 -10.85 16.49 -6.08
N LEU A 199 -9.63 16.61 -5.56
CA LEU A 199 -9.36 16.49 -4.13
C LEU A 199 -9.44 17.86 -3.47
N ARG A 200 -10.36 18.01 -2.52
CA ARG A 200 -10.50 19.18 -1.66
C ARG A 200 -9.93 18.86 -0.27
N LYS A 201 -9.03 19.71 0.25
CA LYS A 201 -8.48 19.54 1.60
C LYS A 201 -9.43 20.18 2.62
N LEU A 202 -9.85 19.39 3.60
CA LEU A 202 -10.50 19.87 4.82
C LEU A 202 -9.41 20.25 5.85
N ARG A 203 -9.75 20.78 7.03
CA ARG A 203 -8.73 21.22 8.01
C ARG A 203 -7.72 20.10 8.37
N ALA A 204 -6.46 20.49 8.60
CA ALA A 204 -5.38 19.58 8.98
C ALA A 204 -5.53 19.09 10.44
N LEU A 205 -5.17 17.84 10.69
CA LEU A 205 -5.10 17.23 12.03
C LEU A 205 -3.72 16.59 12.24
N ARG A 206 -3.15 16.72 13.43
CA ARG A 206 -1.96 15.96 13.83
C ARG A 206 -2.41 14.64 14.46
N ARG A 207 -1.85 13.52 14.01
CA ARG A 207 -2.12 12.18 14.55
C ARG A 207 -0.84 11.45 14.91
#